data_AF-A0A7J9PFF0-F1
#
_entry.id   AF-A0A7J9PFF0-F1
#
_cell.length_a   1.000
_cell.length_b   1.000
_cell.length_c   1.000
_cell.angle_alpha   90.00
_cell.angle_beta   90.00
_cell.angle_gamma   90.00
#
_symmetry.space_group_name_H-M   'P 1'
#
loop_
_entity.id
_entity.type
_entity.pdbx_description
1 polymer ?
#
loop_
_entity_poly.entity_id
_entity_poly.type
_entity_poly.pdbx_seq_one_letter_code
_entity_poly.pdbx_strand_id
1 'polypeptide(L)'
;MRAHERLLLSVGSDKFTDEFKKVLLELDVPLKEFSEISDIPYSTLYKITNEKDFRVSTLKKIINTVKSFEEEDSSEDKIALIAARPSLNKISTKRIAVNGKTYLLKEYPASTLEECIVSAIYAEREGVKAIVCAPIVSTSIEKVVRIPVAVIIAEKNAFMEALEIVVSKI
;
A
#
# COMPACT_ATOMS: atom_id res chain seq x y z
N MET A 1 6.35 7.75 -1.66
CA MET A 1 6.54 8.55 -0.43
C MET A 1 5.17 9.06 -0.02
N ARG A 2 4.80 8.90 1.26
CA ARG A 2 3.47 9.30 1.73
C ARG A 2 3.32 10.83 1.67
N ALA A 3 2.11 11.35 1.53
CA ALA A 3 1.84 12.79 1.41
C ALA A 3 2.33 13.55 2.65
N HIS A 4 2.12 13.00 3.85
CA HIS A 4 2.62 13.64 5.08
C HIS A 4 4.16 13.70 5.15
N GLU A 5 4.87 12.72 4.59
CA GLU A 5 6.34 12.69 4.55
C GLU A 5 6.87 13.77 3.58
N ARG A 6 6.22 13.94 2.44
CA ARG A 6 6.54 15.02 1.49
C ARG A 6 6.33 16.40 2.11
N LEU A 7 5.24 16.58 2.86
CA LEU A 7 4.99 17.81 3.59
C LEU A 7 6.07 18.10 4.63
N LEU A 8 6.53 17.09 5.38
CA LEU A 8 7.60 17.28 6.36
C LEU A 8 8.93 17.67 5.70
N LEU A 9 9.29 17.05 4.56
CA LEU A 9 10.49 17.42 3.82
C LEU A 9 10.41 18.85 3.26
N SER A 10 9.24 19.29 2.82
CA SER A 10 9.07 20.61 2.24
C SER A 10 9.13 21.74 3.28
N VAL A 11 8.98 21.47 4.58
CA VAL A 11 9.10 22.46 5.68
C VAL A 11 10.45 23.19 5.66
N GLY A 12 11.54 22.52 5.29
CA GLY A 12 12.87 23.14 5.20
C GLY A 12 13.08 24.03 3.98
N SER A 13 12.13 24.06 3.04
CA SER A 13 12.23 24.74 1.74
C SER A 13 11.09 25.72 1.51
N ASP A 14 11.21 26.64 0.55
CA ASP A 14 10.12 27.56 0.20
C ASP A 14 8.96 26.88 -0.55
N LYS A 15 8.98 25.55 -0.67
CA LYS A 15 8.00 24.75 -1.44
C LYS A 15 6.86 24.18 -0.60
N PHE A 16 6.82 24.44 0.71
CA PHE A 16 5.79 23.86 1.59
C PHE A 16 4.37 24.18 1.11
N THR A 17 4.13 25.45 0.77
CA THR A 17 2.82 25.94 0.32
C THR A 17 2.34 25.24 -0.95
N ASP A 18 3.22 25.07 -1.93
CA ASP A 18 2.91 24.37 -3.18
C ASP A 18 2.66 22.89 -2.94
N GLU A 19 3.46 22.25 -2.09
CA GLU A 19 3.28 20.84 -1.75
C GLU A 19 1.98 20.62 -0.98
N PHE A 20 1.61 21.53 -0.07
CA PHE A 20 0.34 21.46 0.65
C PHE A 20 -0.86 21.58 -0.27
N LYS A 21 -0.84 22.49 -1.26
CA LYS A 21 -1.88 22.58 -2.29
C LYS A 21 -1.99 21.29 -3.10
N LYS A 22 -0.86 20.69 -3.49
CA LYS A 22 -0.87 19.40 -4.21
C LYS A 22 -1.48 18.30 -3.36
N VAL A 23 -1.10 18.20 -2.10
CA VAL A 23 -1.66 17.19 -1.19
C VAL A 23 -3.18 17.36 -1.03
N LEU A 24 -3.68 18.58 -0.90
CA LEU A 24 -5.14 18.82 -0.85
C LEU A 24 -5.85 18.36 -2.13
N LEU A 25 -5.26 18.61 -3.31
CA LEU A 25 -5.79 18.15 -4.60
C LEU A 25 -5.73 16.62 -4.73
N GLU A 26 -4.64 15.99 -4.28
CA GLU A 26 -4.48 14.54 -4.31
C GLU A 26 -5.47 13.82 -3.38
N LEU A 27 -5.78 14.42 -2.23
CA LEU A 27 -6.77 13.90 -1.29
C LEU A 27 -8.22 14.21 -1.71
N ASP A 28 -8.43 15.02 -2.75
CA ASP A 28 -9.74 15.54 -3.19
C ASP A 28 -10.53 16.25 -2.06
N VAL A 29 -9.82 16.88 -1.12
CA VAL A 29 -10.42 17.58 0.03
C VAL A 29 -10.33 19.10 -0.17
N PRO A 30 -11.47 19.81 -0.27
CA PRO A 30 -11.50 21.26 -0.29
C PRO A 30 -10.91 21.87 0.99
N LEU A 31 -10.24 23.02 0.87
CA LEU A 31 -9.60 23.71 2.01
C LEU A 31 -10.57 24.00 3.17
N LYS A 32 -11.85 24.25 2.86
CA LYS A 32 -12.91 24.48 3.85
C LYS A 32 -13.22 23.23 4.66
N GLU A 33 -13.29 22.09 4.00
CA GLU A 33 -13.53 20.80 4.64
C GLU A 33 -12.30 20.37 5.46
N PHE A 34 -11.09 20.57 4.91
CA PHE A 34 -9.84 20.34 5.67
C PHE A 34 -9.78 21.18 6.95
N SER A 35 -10.29 22.42 6.91
CA SER A 35 -10.38 23.31 8.08
C SER A 35 -11.21 22.72 9.21
N GLU A 36 -12.36 22.16 8.88
CA GLU A 36 -13.29 21.55 9.83
C GLU A 36 -12.66 20.29 10.46
N ILE A 37 -12.02 19.45 9.64
CA ILE A 37 -11.43 18.18 10.07
C ILE A 37 -10.16 18.38 10.90
N SER A 38 -9.32 19.35 10.52
CA SER A 38 -8.05 19.62 11.21
C SER A 38 -8.18 20.49 12.47
N ASP A 39 -9.37 21.03 12.74
CA ASP A 39 -9.60 22.04 13.78
C ASP A 39 -8.60 23.22 13.63
N ILE A 40 -8.34 23.63 12.39
CA ILE A 40 -7.53 24.81 12.06
C ILE A 40 -8.45 25.82 11.40
N PRO A 41 -8.50 27.09 11.86
CA PRO A 41 -9.34 28.10 11.23
C PRO A 41 -9.04 28.26 9.74
N TYR A 42 -10.09 28.37 8.92
CA TYR A 42 -9.96 28.52 7.47
C TYR A 42 -9.03 29.68 7.07
N SER A 43 -9.12 30.80 7.78
CA SER A 43 -8.25 31.96 7.56
C SER A 43 -6.76 31.65 7.79
N THR A 44 -6.44 30.73 8.70
CA THR A 44 -5.07 30.27 8.97
C THR A 44 -4.59 29.35 7.85
N LEU A 45 -5.41 28.38 7.43
CA LEU A 45 -5.08 27.52 6.30
C LEU A 45 -4.93 28.29 5.00
N TYR A 46 -5.80 29.27 4.76
CA TYR A 46 -5.72 30.15 3.60
C TYR A 46 -4.41 30.95 3.59
N LYS A 47 -3.98 31.48 4.74
CA LYS A 47 -2.64 32.08 4.85
C LYS A 47 -1.54 31.09 4.53
N ILE A 48 -1.59 29.88 5.08
CA ILE A 48 -0.57 28.83 4.84
C ILE A 48 -0.48 28.44 3.36
N THR A 49 -1.62 28.46 2.65
CA THR A 49 -1.67 28.23 1.20
C THR A 49 -1.12 29.40 0.36
N ASN A 50 -0.79 30.53 0.96
CA ASN A 50 -0.23 31.68 0.23
C ASN A 50 1.14 32.12 0.79
N GLU A 51 1.40 31.86 2.06
CA GLU A 51 2.57 32.28 2.81
C GLU A 51 3.02 31.13 3.72
N LYS A 52 4.33 30.95 3.85
CA LYS A 52 4.90 29.90 4.72
C LYS A 52 5.06 30.40 6.15
N ASP A 53 3.96 30.84 6.76
CA ASP A 53 3.93 31.27 8.17
C ASP A 53 2.92 30.44 8.97
N PHE A 54 3.45 29.59 9.86
CA PHE A 54 2.65 28.77 10.74
C PHE A 54 3.41 28.37 12.01
N ARG A 55 2.66 28.15 13.08
CA ARG A 55 3.21 27.59 14.31
C ARG A 55 3.48 26.09 14.13
N VAL A 56 4.44 25.57 14.89
CA VAL A 56 4.71 24.11 14.96
C VAL A 56 3.46 23.31 15.35
N SER A 57 2.59 23.88 16.19
CA SER A 57 1.30 23.27 16.55
C SER A 57 0.36 23.11 15.34
N THR A 58 0.33 24.10 14.45
CA THR A 58 -0.49 24.08 13.24
C THR A 58 0.07 23.10 12.23
N LEU A 59 1.40 23.07 12.06
CA LEU A 59 2.07 22.05 11.26
C LEU A 59 1.73 20.65 11.76
N LYS A 60 1.82 20.40 13.08
CA LYS A 60 1.43 19.11 13.67
C LYS A 60 0.00 18.73 13.35
N LYS A 61 -0.96 19.67 13.46
CA LYS A 61 -2.36 19.43 13.09
C LYS A 61 -2.49 19.06 11.61
N ILE A 62 -1.88 19.83 10.69
CA ILE A 62 -1.89 19.52 9.25
C ILE A 62 -1.32 18.12 8.97
N ILE A 63 -0.16 17.80 9.53
CA ILE A 63 0.50 16.50 9.31
C ILE A 63 -0.35 15.35 9.86
N ASN A 64 -0.93 15.50 11.05
CA ASN A 64 -1.77 14.46 11.64
C ASN A 64 -3.08 14.27 10.85
N THR A 65 -3.69 15.34 10.35
CA THR A 65 -4.88 15.25 9.52
C THR A 65 -4.58 14.60 8.16
N VAL A 66 -3.45 14.94 7.51
CA VAL A 66 -3.03 14.25 6.28
C VAL A 66 -2.76 12.77 6.55
N LYS A 67 -2.14 12.43 7.69
CA LYS A 67 -1.97 11.03 8.10
C LYS A 67 -3.30 10.31 8.32
N SER A 68 -4.31 10.96 8.90
CA SER A 68 -5.61 10.31 9.11
C SER A 68 -6.30 10.00 7.78
N PHE A 69 -6.19 10.88 6.78
CA PHE A 69 -6.69 10.58 5.43
C PHE A 69 -5.94 9.41 4.77
N GLU A 70 -4.62 9.35 4.91
CA GLU A 70 -3.85 8.20 4.45
C GLU A 70 -4.21 6.90 5.20
N GLU A 71 -4.59 7.00 6.48
CA GLU A 71 -5.05 5.88 7.31
C GLU A 71 -6.51 5.48 7.00
N GLU A 72 -7.37 6.41 6.58
CA GLU A 72 -8.75 6.16 6.13
C GLU A 72 -8.80 5.50 4.73
N ASP A 73 -7.92 5.90 3.82
CA ASP A 73 -7.61 5.17 2.57
C ASP A 73 -6.98 3.77 2.83
N SER A 74 -6.65 3.48 4.10
CA SER A 74 -6.13 2.20 4.58
C SER A 74 -7.17 1.34 5.32
N SER A 75 -8.48 1.63 5.21
CA SER A 75 -9.52 0.90 5.96
C SER A 75 -9.66 -0.59 5.60
N GLU A 76 -9.26 -1.01 4.40
CA GLU A 76 -9.15 -2.43 4.04
C GLU A 76 -7.73 -2.94 4.32
N ASP A 77 -7.61 -3.91 5.23
CA ASP A 77 -6.36 -4.64 5.43
C ASP A 77 -5.96 -5.34 4.12
N LYS A 78 -4.71 -5.14 3.70
CA LYS A 78 -4.20 -5.64 2.43
C LYS A 78 -3.47 -6.97 2.65
N ILE A 79 -3.67 -7.93 1.75
CA ILE A 79 -2.92 -9.19 1.72
C ILE A 79 -2.15 -9.25 0.41
N ALA A 80 -0.85 -9.47 0.49
CA ALA A 80 -0.01 -9.62 -0.68
C ALA A 80 -0.08 -11.03 -1.25
N LEU A 81 -0.14 -11.13 -2.57
CA LEU A 81 -0.07 -12.37 -3.30
C LEU A 81 1.10 -12.32 -4.29
N ILE A 82 2.13 -13.13 -4.03
CA ILE A 82 3.34 -13.20 -4.83
C ILE A 82 3.31 -14.50 -5.63
N ALA A 83 3.15 -14.40 -6.94
CA ALA A 83 3.09 -15.55 -7.84
C ALA A 83 3.44 -15.17 -9.28
N ALA A 84 3.65 -16.16 -10.14
CA ALA A 84 3.82 -15.93 -11.56
C ALA A 84 2.55 -15.32 -12.19
N ARG A 85 2.71 -14.45 -13.20
CA ARG A 85 1.58 -13.80 -13.90
C ARG A 85 0.48 -14.78 -14.35
N PRO A 86 0.78 -15.97 -14.92
CA PRO A 86 -0.27 -16.91 -15.31
C PRO A 86 -1.16 -17.36 -14.16
N SER A 87 -0.63 -17.46 -12.93
CA SER A 87 -1.40 -17.82 -11.74
C SER A 87 -2.26 -16.66 -11.25
N LEU A 88 -1.70 -15.44 -11.26
CA LEU A 88 -2.42 -14.22 -10.85
C LEU A 88 -3.60 -13.93 -11.79
N ASN A 89 -3.42 -14.10 -13.10
CA ASN A 89 -4.48 -13.88 -14.09
C ASN A 89 -5.71 -14.79 -13.91
N LYS A 90 -5.58 -15.91 -13.17
CA LYS A 90 -6.71 -16.79 -12.85
C LYS A 90 -7.57 -16.24 -11.70
N ILE A 91 -7.11 -15.21 -11.00
CA ILE A 91 -7.82 -14.61 -9.87
C ILE A 91 -8.69 -13.48 -10.40
N SER A 92 -10.00 -13.71 -10.36
CA SER A 92 -11.00 -12.72 -10.79
C SER A 92 -11.36 -11.73 -9.69
N THR A 93 -11.10 -12.08 -8.43
CA THR A 93 -11.60 -11.34 -7.26
C THR A 93 -10.46 -10.64 -6.54
N LYS A 94 -10.56 -9.31 -6.45
CA LYS A 94 -9.56 -8.46 -5.75
C LYS A 94 -9.83 -8.30 -4.26
N ARG A 95 -10.97 -8.77 -3.75
CA ARG A 95 -11.35 -8.69 -2.33
C ARG A 95 -11.77 -10.05 -1.81
N ILE A 96 -11.38 -10.37 -0.60
CA ILE A 96 -11.82 -11.58 0.09
C ILE A 96 -12.47 -11.22 1.42
N ALA A 97 -13.55 -11.90 1.78
CA ALA A 97 -14.19 -11.75 3.08
C ALA A 97 -13.88 -13.00 3.93
N VAL A 98 -13.20 -12.81 5.05
CA VAL A 98 -12.81 -13.89 5.98
C VAL A 98 -13.13 -13.44 7.40
N ASN A 99 -13.82 -14.28 8.16
CA ASN A 99 -14.22 -14.00 9.56
C ASN A 99 -14.95 -12.66 9.74
N GLY A 100 -15.81 -12.28 8.79
CA GLY A 100 -16.58 -11.04 8.84
C GLY A 100 -15.76 -9.77 8.56
N LYS A 101 -14.48 -9.90 8.15
CA LYS A 101 -13.64 -8.78 7.71
C LYS A 101 -13.30 -8.91 6.24
N THR A 102 -13.32 -7.80 5.52
CA THR A 102 -12.91 -7.73 4.11
C THR A 102 -11.44 -7.35 4.02
N TYR A 103 -10.72 -8.04 3.13
CA TYR A 103 -9.32 -7.79 2.82
C TYR A 103 -9.16 -7.50 1.34
N LEU A 104 -8.28 -6.55 1.02
CA LEU A 104 -7.88 -6.23 -0.34
C LEU A 104 -6.68 -7.09 -0.75
N LEU A 105 -6.82 -7.85 -1.83
CA LEU A 105 -5.72 -8.60 -2.42
C LEU A 105 -4.85 -7.66 -3.25
N LYS A 106 -3.53 -7.68 -2.99
CA LYS A 106 -2.53 -6.95 -3.76
C LYS A 106 -1.59 -7.92 -4.45
N GLU A 107 -1.57 -7.89 -5.77
CA GLU A 107 -0.83 -8.83 -6.59
C GLU A 107 0.59 -8.33 -6.89
N TYR A 108 1.57 -9.22 -6.75
CA TYR A 108 2.98 -8.97 -7.04
C TYR A 108 3.49 -10.06 -7.98
N PRO A 109 3.51 -9.80 -9.30
CA PRO A 109 4.01 -10.77 -10.26
C PRO A 109 5.52 -10.97 -10.08
N ALA A 110 5.93 -12.21 -9.88
CA ALA A 110 7.33 -12.62 -9.76
C ALA A 110 7.56 -13.98 -10.44
N SER A 111 8.65 -14.11 -11.18
CA SER A 111 9.01 -15.31 -11.94
C SER A 111 10.28 -15.99 -11.42
N THR A 112 11.04 -15.31 -10.55
CA THR A 112 12.27 -15.84 -9.94
C THR A 112 12.23 -15.75 -8.41
N LEU A 113 13.14 -16.44 -7.74
CA LEU A 113 13.28 -16.38 -6.28
C LEU A 113 13.64 -14.97 -5.82
N GLU A 114 14.57 -14.31 -6.51
CA GLU A 114 15.06 -12.97 -6.23
C GLU A 114 13.94 -11.95 -6.34
N GLU A 115 13.13 -12.05 -7.41
CA GLU A 115 11.93 -11.21 -7.58
C GLU A 115 10.94 -11.43 -6.44
N CYS A 116 10.70 -12.67 -6.02
CA CYS A 116 9.81 -12.96 -4.89
C CYS A 116 10.26 -12.27 -3.59
N ILE A 117 11.56 -12.32 -3.29
CA ILE A 117 12.14 -11.69 -2.10
C ILE A 117 11.97 -10.17 -2.15
N VAL A 118 12.29 -9.56 -3.31
CA VAL A 118 12.15 -8.12 -3.53
C VAL A 118 10.68 -7.70 -3.40
N SER A 119 9.77 -8.43 -4.03
CA SER A 119 8.32 -8.18 -3.92
C SER A 119 7.82 -8.29 -2.50
N ALA A 120 8.29 -9.26 -1.71
CA ALA A 120 7.90 -9.40 -0.31
C ALA A 120 8.30 -8.18 0.54
N ILE A 121 9.53 -7.68 0.37
CA ILE A 121 10.01 -6.48 1.06
C ILE A 121 9.18 -5.25 0.66
N TYR A 122 8.88 -5.09 -0.64
CA TYR A 122 8.02 -3.99 -1.09
C TYR A 122 6.61 -4.10 -0.53
N ALA A 123 6.03 -5.30 -0.53
CA ALA A 123 4.70 -5.53 0.00
C ALA A 123 4.61 -5.15 1.50
N GLU A 124 5.59 -5.56 2.30
CA GLU A 124 5.68 -5.17 3.72
C GLU A 124 5.78 -3.64 3.88
N ARG A 125 6.63 -2.98 3.09
CA ARG A 125 6.76 -1.50 3.11
C ARG A 125 5.48 -0.78 2.74
N GLU A 126 4.66 -1.39 1.89
CA GLU A 126 3.35 -0.88 1.49
C GLU A 126 2.24 -1.16 2.53
N GLY A 127 2.58 -1.81 3.64
CA GLY A 127 1.70 -1.98 4.79
C GLY A 127 0.73 -3.15 4.67
N VAL A 128 1.02 -4.16 3.83
CA VAL A 128 0.22 -5.39 3.80
C VAL A 128 0.34 -6.13 5.13
N LYS A 129 -0.73 -6.82 5.53
CA LYS A 129 -0.83 -7.53 6.82
C LYS A 129 -0.32 -8.96 6.76
N ALA A 130 -0.25 -9.56 5.57
CA ALA A 130 0.24 -10.92 5.35
C ALA A 130 0.68 -11.11 3.89
N ILE A 131 1.50 -12.14 3.65
CA ILE A 131 1.96 -12.54 2.32
C ILE A 131 1.52 -13.98 2.03
N VAL A 132 1.05 -14.22 0.81
CA VAL A 132 0.80 -15.55 0.24
C VAL A 132 1.78 -15.79 -0.91
N CYS A 133 2.48 -16.91 -0.91
CA CYS A 133 3.49 -17.23 -1.92
C CYS A 133 3.58 -18.74 -2.23
N ALA A 134 4.44 -19.13 -3.17
CA ALA A 134 4.71 -20.56 -3.44
C ALA A 134 5.59 -21.19 -2.33
N PRO A 135 5.49 -22.50 -2.07
CA PRO A 135 6.20 -23.15 -0.95
C PRO A 135 7.73 -23.07 -1.07
N ILE A 136 8.25 -23.05 -2.30
CA ILE A 136 9.70 -23.02 -2.56
C ILE A 136 10.37 -21.72 -2.11
N VAL A 137 9.61 -20.61 -2.00
CA VAL A 137 10.15 -19.30 -1.63
C VAL A 137 9.82 -18.87 -0.19
N SER A 138 8.93 -19.59 0.51
CA SER A 138 8.39 -19.16 1.81
C SER A 138 9.48 -18.94 2.86
N THR A 139 10.38 -19.90 3.02
CA THR A 139 11.47 -19.84 4.00
C THR A 139 12.46 -18.71 3.74
N SER A 140 12.59 -18.26 2.49
CA SER A 140 13.43 -17.13 2.13
C SER A 140 12.73 -15.81 2.46
N ILE A 141 11.43 -15.72 2.19
CA ILE A 141 10.61 -14.54 2.51
C ILE A 141 10.50 -14.35 4.03
N GLU A 142 10.20 -15.41 4.79
CA GLU A 142 10.06 -15.36 6.26
C GLU A 142 11.32 -14.85 6.98
N LYS A 143 12.51 -15.00 6.36
CA LYS A 143 13.76 -14.47 6.91
C LYS A 143 13.91 -12.96 6.74
N VAL A 144 13.21 -12.35 5.78
CA VAL A 144 13.38 -10.94 5.42
C VAL A 144 12.19 -10.05 5.78
N VAL A 145 11.01 -10.62 6.05
CA VAL A 145 9.82 -9.88 6.50
C VAL A 145 9.47 -10.20 7.96
N ARG A 146 8.63 -9.36 8.58
CA ARG A 146 8.11 -9.51 9.95
C ARG A 146 6.61 -9.81 10.01
N ILE A 147 5.95 -9.87 8.86
CA ILE A 147 4.51 -10.18 8.74
C ILE A 147 4.29 -11.67 8.45
N PRO A 148 3.10 -12.23 8.80
CA PRO A 148 2.76 -13.62 8.53
C PRO A 148 2.87 -14.01 7.04
N VAL A 149 3.37 -15.22 6.79
CA VAL A 149 3.49 -15.80 5.45
C VAL A 149 2.68 -17.10 5.38
N ALA A 150 1.92 -17.28 4.30
CA ALA A 150 1.20 -18.51 3.98
C ALA A 150 1.62 -19.01 2.59
N VAL A 151 1.43 -20.30 2.35
CA VAL A 151 1.85 -20.97 1.11
C VAL A 151 0.69 -21.52 0.31
N ILE A 152 0.77 -21.41 -1.02
CA ILE A 152 -0.16 -22.03 -1.96
C ILE A 152 0.36 -23.42 -2.30
N ILE A 153 -0.44 -24.46 -2.04
CA ILE A 153 -0.10 -25.83 -2.41
C ILE A 153 -0.91 -26.18 -3.67
N ALA A 154 -0.21 -26.60 -4.73
CA ALA A 154 -0.87 -27.02 -5.96
C ALA A 154 -1.67 -28.31 -5.74
N GLU A 155 -2.87 -28.36 -6.30
CA GLU A 155 -3.71 -29.56 -6.28
C GLU A 155 -3.18 -30.64 -7.22
N LYS A 156 -3.56 -31.90 -6.97
CA LYS A 156 -3.17 -33.06 -7.77
C LYS A 156 -3.42 -32.85 -9.28
N ASN A 157 -4.54 -32.24 -9.65
CA ASN A 157 -4.91 -32.05 -11.05
C ASN A 157 -3.91 -31.15 -11.80
N ALA A 158 -3.36 -30.12 -11.14
CA ALA A 158 -2.37 -29.25 -11.76
C ALA A 158 -1.08 -30.00 -12.14
N PHE A 159 -0.69 -31.01 -11.35
CA PHE A 159 0.44 -31.87 -11.71
C PHE A 159 0.12 -32.79 -12.88
N MET A 160 -1.10 -33.36 -12.92
CA MET A 160 -1.52 -34.23 -14.00
C MET A 160 -1.57 -33.50 -15.35
N GLU A 161 -2.14 -32.28 -15.39
CA GLU A 161 -2.17 -31.43 -16.59
C GLU A 161 -0.75 -31.15 -17.12
N ALA A 162 0.19 -30.83 -16.22
CA ALA A 162 1.57 -30.58 -16.59
C ALA A 162 2.25 -31.84 -17.17
N LEU A 163 1.95 -33.03 -16.62
CA LEU A 163 2.46 -34.30 -17.13
C LEU A 163 1.92 -34.60 -18.53
N GLU A 164 0.61 -34.42 -18.78
CA GLU A 164 0.01 -34.60 -20.11
C GLU A 164 0.64 -33.68 -21.16
N ILE A 165 0.89 -32.42 -20.79
CA ILE A 165 1.56 -31.44 -21.67
C ILE A 165 2.99 -31.88 -22.03
N VAL A 166 3.74 -32.45 -21.07
CA VAL A 166 5.09 -32.95 -21.35
C VAL A 166 5.05 -34.22 -22.19
N VAL A 167 4.18 -35.17 -21.85
CA VAL A 167 4.06 -36.44 -22.57
C VAL A 167 3.66 -36.23 -24.03
N SER A 168 2.79 -35.26 -24.34
CA SER A 168 2.42 -34.93 -25.73
C SER A 168 3.55 -34.33 -26.58
N LYS A 169 4.68 -33.94 -25.96
CA LYS A 169 5.85 -33.36 -26.64
C LYS A 169 7.02 -34.33 -26.80
N ILE A 170 6.91 -35.54 -26.23
CA ILE A 170 7.88 -36.63 -26.35
C ILE A 170 7.36 -37.60 -27.40
#